data_AF-A0A7C2VQ46-F1
#
_entry.id   AF-A0A7C2VQ46-F1
#
_cell.length_a   1.000
_cell.length_b   1.000
_cell.length_c   1.000
_cell.angle_alpha   90.00
_cell.angle_beta   90.00
_cell.angle_gamma   90.00
#
_symmetry.space_group_name_H-M   'P 1'
#
loop_
_entity.id
_entity.type
_entity.pdbx_description
1 polymer ?
#
loop_
_entity_poly.entity_id
_entity_poly.type
_entity_poly.pdbx_seq_one_letter_code
_entity_poly.pdbx_strand_id
1 'polypeptide(L)' 'MKYVGLTDDPENRKEAHGNPSDWWQRSFSTENEARQWEKDMIAKPGYTGGTGGEGWRYGYTYTITSSTRE' A
#
# COMPACT_ATOMS: atom_id res chain seq x y z
N MET A 1 13.08 -3.23 2.09
CA MET A 1 11.85 -3.90 1.59
C MET A 1 10.76 -2.85 1.49
N LYS A 2 9.86 -2.92 0.51
CA LYS A 2 8.74 -1.97 0.37
C LYS A 2 7.43 -2.67 0.64
N TYR A 3 6.55 -2.03 1.39
CA TYR A 3 5.19 -2.49 1.56
C TYR A 3 4.32 -1.96 0.42
N VAL A 4 3.37 -2.77 -0.04
CA VAL A 4 2.31 -2.36 -0.95
C VAL A 4 0.96 -2.77 -0.37
N GLY A 5 -0.03 -1.92 -0.51
CA GLY A 5 -1.39 -2.23 -0.10
C GLY A 5 -2.42 -1.36 -0.79
N LEU A 6 -3.68 -1.73 -0.60
CA LEU A 6 -4.85 -0.97 -1.04
C LEU A 6 -5.63 -0.48 0.17
N THR A 7 -6.28 0.68 0.02
CA THR A 7 -7.14 1.30 1.03
C THR A 7 -8.10 2.29 0.39
N ASP A 8 -9.25 2.52 1.01
CA ASP A 8 -10.11 3.65 0.67
C ASP A 8 -9.76 4.91 1.47
N ASP A 9 -8.98 4.78 2.55
CA ASP A 9 -8.63 5.86 3.48
C ASP A 9 -7.10 5.93 3.69
N PRO A 10 -6.37 6.59 2.76
CA PRO A 10 -4.91 6.59 2.77
C PRO A 10 -4.33 7.37 3.95
N GLU A 11 -5.02 8.38 4.46
CA GLU A 11 -4.54 9.19 5.59
C GLU A 11 -4.55 8.36 6.88
N ASN A 12 -5.69 7.74 7.22
CA ASN A 12 -5.78 6.88 8.39
C ASN A 12 -4.83 5.69 8.28
N ARG A 13 -4.69 5.12 7.08
CA ARG A 13 -3.79 3.98 6.84
C ARG A 13 -2.32 4.37 6.99
N LYS A 14 -1.93 5.56 6.54
CA LYS A 14 -0.57 6.09 6.73
C LYS A 14 -0.25 6.24 8.22
N GLU A 15 -1.17 6.79 9.00
CA GLU A 15 -1.00 6.92 10.45
C GLU A 15 -0.91 5.57 11.15
N ALA A 16 -1.76 4.60 10.77
CA ALA A 16 -1.74 3.24 11.30
C ALA A 16 -0.39 2.55 11.10
N HIS A 17 0.25 2.75 9.95
CA HIS A 17 1.58 2.20 9.63
C HIS A 17 2.76 3.01 10.22
N GLY A 18 2.50 3.98 11.11
CA GLY A 18 3.53 4.74 11.79
C GLY A 18 4.02 5.98 11.03
N ASN A 19 3.19 6.49 10.11
CA ASN A 19 3.45 7.71 9.33
C ASN A 19 4.79 7.70 8.58
N PRO A 20 5.02 6.72 7.67
CA PRO A 20 6.26 6.65 6.90
C PRO A 20 6.46 7.92 6.06
N SER A 21 7.69 8.45 6.07
CA SER A 21 8.03 9.69 5.34
C SER A 21 8.06 9.52 3.83
N ASP A 22 8.33 8.31 3.33
CA ASP A 22 8.36 7.91 1.91
C ASP A 22 7.00 7.34 1.45
N TRP A 23 5.90 7.81 2.03
CA TRP A 23 4.57 7.35 1.64
C TRP A 23 4.22 7.83 0.23
N TRP A 24 4.10 6.87 -0.68
CA TRP A 24 3.61 7.11 -2.03
C TRP A 24 2.23 6.51 -2.19
N GLN A 25 1.33 7.22 -2.87
CA GLN A 25 -0.02 6.73 -3.15
C GLN A 25 -0.46 7.07 -4.57
N ARG A 26 -1.37 6.26 -5.11
CA ARG A 26 -2.05 6.41 -6.39
C ARG A 26 -3.53 6.12 -6.21
N SER A 27 -4.38 6.90 -6.86
CA SER A 27 -5.81 6.61 -6.99
C SER A 27 -6.11 5.67 -8.15
N PHE A 28 -7.14 4.85 -7.99
CA PHE A 28 -7.66 3.93 -9.00
C PHE A 28 -9.12 4.24 -9.30
N SER A 29 -9.52 4.09 -10.56
CA SER A 29 -10.92 4.27 -10.97
C SER A 29 -11.78 3.03 -10.77
N THR A 30 -11.15 1.84 -10.69
CA THR A 30 -11.86 0.57 -10.49
C THR A 30 -11.09 -0.35 -9.54
N GLU A 31 -11.83 -1.18 -8.80
CA GLU A 31 -11.25 -2.20 -7.91
C GLU A 31 -10.35 -3.16 -8.70
N ASN A 32 -10.77 -3.55 -9.90
CA ASN A 32 -10.01 -4.49 -10.72
C ASN A 32 -8.62 -3.94 -11.09
N GLU A 33 -8.53 -2.65 -11.44
CA GLU A 33 -7.25 -2.00 -11.73
C GLU A 33 -6.35 -1.93 -10.49
N ALA A 34 -6.93 -1.59 -9.33
CA ALA A 34 -6.23 -1.53 -8.06
C ALA A 34 -5.66 -2.90 -7.66
N ARG A 35 -6.48 -3.95 -7.74
CA ARG A 35 -6.08 -5.33 -7.44
C ARG A 35 -5.03 -5.86 -8.41
N GLN A 36 -5.15 -5.52 -9.69
CA GLN A 36 -4.15 -5.89 -10.70
C GLN A 36 -2.81 -5.20 -10.42
N TRP A 37 -2.85 -3.92 -10.04
CA TRP A 37 -1.66 -3.18 -9.64
C TRP A 37 -1.02 -3.75 -8.38
N GLU A 38 -1.81 -4.08 -7.35
CA GLU A 38 -1.32 -4.70 -6.11
C GLU A 38 -0.57 -6.00 -6.42
N LYS A 39 -1.16 -6.87 -7.25
CA LYS A 39 -0.53 -8.11 -7.72
C LYS A 39 0.77 -7.86 -8.50
N ASP A 40 0.79 -6.90 -9.41
CA ASP A 40 1.98 -6.54 -10.19
C ASP A 40 3.11 -6.04 -9.29
N MET A 41 2.78 -5.27 -8.25
CA MET A 41 3.76 -4.77 -7.29
C MET A 41 4.30 -5.88 -6.40
N ILE A 42 3.45 -6.78 -5.88
CA ILE A 42 3.88 -7.93 -5.07
C ILE A 42 4.76 -8.88 -5.90
N ALA A 43 4.51 -8.99 -7.21
CA ALA A 43 5.35 -9.78 -8.11
C ALA A 43 6.76 -9.18 -8.31
N LYS A 44 6.99 -7.90 -7.97
CA LYS A 44 8.30 -7.26 -8.09
C LYS A 44 9.20 -7.64 -6.91
N PRO A 45 10.49 -7.93 -7.18
CA PRO A 45 11.44 -8.22 -6.11
C PRO A 45 11.58 -7.03 -5.16
N GLY A 46 11.53 -7.31 -3.85
CA GLY A 46 11.69 -6.30 -2.80
C GLY A 46 10.39 -5.62 -2.36
N TYR A 47 9.25 -5.97 -2.95
CA TYR A 47 7.92 -5.58 -2.48
C TYR A 47 7.28 -6.72 -1.68
N THR A 48 6.51 -6.35 -0.67
CA THR A 48 5.67 -7.26 0.10
C THR A 48 4.28 -6.65 0.21
N GLY A 49 3.25 -7.46 -0.01
CA GLY A 49 1.86 -7.05 0.16
C GLY A 49 1.33 -7.51 1.50
N GLY A 50 0.51 -6.69 2.15
CA GLY A 50 -0.34 -7.18 3.23
C GLY A 50 -1.65 -7.71 2.67
N THR A 51 -2.13 -8.82 3.23
CA THR A 51 -3.40 -9.44 2.83
C THR A 51 -4.56 -8.47 3.02
N GLY A 52 -4.97 -7.82 1.93
CA GLY A 52 -6.31 -7.24 1.75
C GLY A 52 -6.68 -6.18 2.78
N GLY A 53 -6.09 -4.99 2.65
CA GLY A 53 -6.67 -3.81 3.29
C GLY A 53 -8.13 -3.61 2.84
N GLU A 54 -9.00 -3.20 3.77
CA GLU A 54 -10.35 -2.75 3.42
C GLU A 54 -10.23 -1.53 2.50
N GLY A 55 -10.69 -1.71 1.27
CA GLY A 55 -10.74 -0.68 0.25
C GLY A 55 -9.74 -0.81 -0.89
N TRP A 56 -10.04 -0.12 -1.99
CA TRP A 56 -9.35 -0.26 -3.28
C TRP A 56 -9.13 1.06 -4.01
N ARG A 57 -9.78 2.15 -3.59
CA ARG A 57 -9.71 3.44 -4.29
C ARG A 57 -8.30 4.01 -4.34
N TYR A 58 -7.45 3.69 -3.37
CA TYR A 58 -6.07 4.11 -3.32
C TYR A 58 -5.16 2.92 -3.12
N GLY A 59 -4.11 2.83 -3.92
CA GLY A 59 -2.97 1.98 -3.62
C GLY A 59 -1.83 2.82 -3.10
N TYR A 60 -1.11 2.27 -2.14
CA TYR A 60 0.00 2.94 -1.49
C TYR A 60 1.20 2.02 -1.40
N THR A 61 2.37 2.64 -1.38
CA THR A 61 3.64 1.98 -1.12
C THR A 61 4.48 2.81 -0.18
N TYR A 62 5.25 2.15 0.67
CA TYR A 62 6.25 2.82 1.50
C TYR A 62 7.41 1.89 1.78
N THR A 63 8.55 2.46 2.16
CA THR A 63 9.72 1.67 2.56
C THR A 63 9.54 1.17 4.00
N ILE A 64 9.57 -0.14 4.19
CA ILE A 64 9.53 -0.78 5.52
C ILE A 64 10.86 -0.50 6.21
N THR A 65 10.79 0.11 7.37
CA THR A 65 11.96 0.44 8.21
C THR A 65 11.70 0.00 9.64
N SER A 66 12.68 0.07 10.52
CA SER A 66 12.50 -0.26 11.94
C SER A 66 11.44 0.60 12.65
N SER A 67 11.03 1.71 12.04
CA SER A 67 10.04 2.66 12.56
C SER A 67 8.61 2.40 12.07
N THR A 68 8.42 1.54 11.06
CA THR A 68 7.09 1.24 10.50
C THR A 68 6.36 0.20 11.36
N ARG A 69 5.05 0.39 11.53
CA ARG A 69 4.19 -0.52 12.29
C ARG A 69 3.49 -1.50 11.33
N GLU A 70 3.55 -2.79 11.67
CA GLU A 70 2.90 -3.89 10.96
C GLU A 70 1.40 -3.98 11.30
#